data_AF-A0A7I7Z0V5-F1
#
_entry.id   AF-A0A7I7Z0V5-F1
#
_cell.length_a   1.000
_cell.length_b   1.000
_cell.length_c   1.000
_cell.angle_alpha   90.00
_cell.angle_beta   90.00
_cell.angle_gamma   90.00
#
_symmetry.space_group_name_H-M   'P 1'
#
loop_
_entity.id
_entity.type
_entity.pdbx_description
1 polymer ?
#
loop_
_entity_poly.entity_id
_entity_poly.type
_entity_poly.pdbx_seq_one_letter_code
_entity_poly.pdbx_strand_id
1 'polypeptide(L)'
;MTHTFAATPARSRTLPRASRAPHLKTPLTSTFSEKIQITYGTRLINRDVPQEVVRRILDHDSAQMTGHYARLHDTTVRRQWEAARKVDIHRTTIIFDPSGPIAAAAWAKQRLGRATQALPNGYCGLPVQQSCPHANACLTCPMFLTTAEFLPQHHQQRQQSLQLITAAQARGQQRLAEMNHQILHNLDNIITALNDPQPGKAKHAG
;
A
#
# COMPACT_ATOMS: atom_id res chain seq x y z
N MET A 1 44.60 47.30 -3.81
CA MET A 1 44.47 46.94 -2.39
C MET A 1 44.32 45.43 -2.31
N THR A 2 45.42 44.75 -2.03
CA THR A 2 45.53 43.28 -1.96
C THR A 2 45.27 42.84 -0.52
N HIS A 3 44.16 42.15 -0.27
CA HIS A 3 43.86 41.58 1.05
C HIS A 3 44.38 40.14 1.12
N THR A 4 45.48 39.97 1.84
CA THR A 4 46.03 38.68 2.26
C THR A 4 45.17 38.12 3.39
N PHE A 5 44.50 36.99 3.17
CA PHE A 5 43.84 36.23 4.24
C PHE A 5 44.87 35.34 4.94
N ALA A 6 45.12 35.61 6.22
CA ALA A 6 45.90 34.74 7.10
C ALA A 6 45.04 33.54 7.54
N ALA A 7 45.53 32.32 7.30
CA ALA A 7 44.87 31.10 7.74
C ALA A 7 45.19 30.80 9.22
N THR A 8 44.16 30.71 10.05
CA THR A 8 44.24 30.32 11.47
C THR A 8 44.51 28.81 11.59
N PRO A 9 45.41 28.33 12.47
CA PRO A 9 45.67 26.90 12.60
C PRO A 9 44.51 26.18 13.30
N ALA A 10 44.10 25.05 12.72
CA ALA A 10 43.06 24.19 13.28
C ALA A 10 43.53 23.51 14.58
N ARG A 11 42.82 23.78 15.69
CA ARG A 11 42.99 23.05 16.96
C ARG A 11 42.51 21.59 16.78
N SER A 12 43.43 20.65 16.93
CA SER A 12 43.11 19.22 17.01
C SER A 12 42.22 18.94 18.22
N ARG A 13 40.93 18.64 17.99
CA ARG A 13 40.02 18.13 19.02
C ARG A 13 40.17 16.61 19.07
N THR A 14 40.92 16.12 20.05
CA THR A 14 40.88 14.72 20.47
C THR A 14 39.46 14.38 20.96
N LEU A 15 38.78 13.47 20.27
CA LEU A 15 37.51 12.91 20.71
C LEU A 15 37.71 12.08 21.99
N PRO A 16 36.84 12.20 23.01
CA PRO A 16 36.92 11.33 24.17
C PRO A 16 36.55 9.89 23.76
N ARG A 17 37.35 8.94 24.21
CA ARG A 17 37.15 7.49 24.06
C ARG A 17 35.76 7.13 24.59
N ALA A 18 34.93 6.51 23.74
CA ALA A 18 33.62 6.00 24.14
C ALA A 18 33.76 5.06 25.34
N SER A 19 33.20 5.45 26.49
CA SER A 19 33.01 4.55 27.62
C SER A 19 32.11 3.40 27.17
N ARG A 20 32.60 2.17 27.33
CA ARG A 20 31.81 0.95 27.14
C ARG A 20 30.58 1.03 28.06
N ALA A 21 29.39 1.07 27.48
CA ALA A 21 28.16 0.82 28.20
C ALA A 21 28.25 -0.57 28.86
N PRO A 22 27.82 -0.72 30.13
CA PRO A 22 27.82 -2.02 30.79
C PRO A 22 26.92 -2.97 30.00
N HIS A 23 27.46 -4.13 29.64
CA HIS A 23 26.71 -5.23 29.04
C HIS A 23 25.52 -5.56 29.94
N LEU A 24 24.30 -5.28 29.45
CA LEU A 24 23.06 -5.77 30.04
C LEU A 24 23.05 -7.30 29.85
N LYS A 25 23.65 -8.03 30.80
CA LYS A 25 23.65 -9.49 30.82
C LYS A 25 22.39 -9.98 31.53
N THR A 26 21.30 -10.10 30.78
CA THR A 26 20.37 -11.22 30.93
C THR A 26 19.54 -11.32 29.65
N PRO A 27 19.71 -12.35 28.81
CA PRO A 27 18.71 -12.65 27.79
C PRO A 27 17.45 -13.06 28.54
N LEU A 28 16.31 -12.45 28.21
CA LEU A 28 15.02 -12.99 28.59
C LEU A 28 14.87 -14.29 27.81
N THR A 29 15.34 -15.41 28.37
CA THR A 29 15.11 -16.73 27.79
C THR A 29 13.61 -16.90 27.62
N SER A 30 13.17 -16.90 26.36
CA SER A 30 11.77 -16.95 25.96
C SER A 30 11.02 -18.09 26.67
N THR A 31 10.17 -17.75 27.64
CA THR A 31 9.21 -18.67 28.27
C THR A 31 7.86 -18.70 27.54
N PHE A 32 7.82 -18.29 26.27
CA PHE A 32 6.62 -18.44 25.45
C PHE A 32 6.67 -19.76 24.70
N SER A 33 5.59 -20.54 24.79
CA SER A 33 5.39 -21.69 23.90
C SER A 33 5.51 -21.23 22.45
N GLU A 34 6.10 -22.05 21.59
CA GLU A 34 6.21 -21.84 20.14
C GLU A 34 4.88 -21.36 19.52
N LYS A 35 3.75 -21.93 19.96
CA LYS A 35 2.40 -21.52 19.51
C LYS A 35 2.08 -20.05 19.83
N ILE A 36 2.51 -19.56 21.00
CA ILE A 36 2.29 -18.17 21.42
C ILE A 36 3.15 -17.23 20.58
N GLN A 37 4.42 -17.57 20.35
CA GLN A 37 5.30 -16.78 19.48
C GLN A 37 4.78 -16.71 18.04
N ILE A 38 4.33 -17.84 17.48
CA ILE A 38 3.71 -17.89 16.14
C ILE A 38 2.50 -16.94 16.07
N THR A 39 1.61 -17.04 17.04
CA THR A 39 0.36 -16.27 17.04
C THR A 39 0.65 -14.77 17.26
N TYR A 40 1.59 -14.43 18.15
CA TYR A 40 1.95 -13.05 18.43
C TYR A 40 2.75 -12.41 17.27
N GLY A 41 3.77 -13.09 16.77
CA GLY A 41 4.58 -12.64 15.64
C GLY A 41 3.76 -12.43 14.37
N THR A 42 2.86 -13.37 14.04
CA THR A 42 1.94 -13.22 12.90
C THR A 42 1.01 -12.02 13.09
N ARG A 43 0.50 -11.78 14.31
CA ARG A 43 -0.35 -10.61 14.60
C ARG A 43 0.37 -9.27 14.48
N LEU A 44 1.66 -9.21 14.78
CA LEU A 44 2.46 -8.00 14.59
C LEU A 44 2.71 -7.73 13.10
N ILE A 45 3.07 -8.76 12.33
CA ILE A 45 3.27 -8.62 10.88
C ILE A 45 1.95 -8.24 10.18
N ASN A 46 0.81 -8.82 10.58
CA ASN A 46 -0.51 -8.43 10.06
C ASN A 46 -0.93 -7.00 10.42
N ARG A 47 -0.16 -6.29 11.28
CA ARG A 47 -0.33 -4.87 11.60
C ARG A 47 0.79 -4.01 11.01
N ASP A 48 1.43 -4.51 9.94
CA ASP A 48 2.52 -3.84 9.23
C ASP A 48 3.76 -3.54 10.09
N VAL A 49 3.94 -4.24 11.22
CA VAL A 49 5.18 -4.16 11.98
C VAL A 49 6.30 -4.84 11.16
N PRO A 50 7.39 -4.13 10.83
CA PRO A 50 8.45 -4.70 9.98
C PRO A 50 9.02 -5.99 10.57
N GLN A 51 9.32 -6.98 9.71
CA GLN A 51 9.83 -8.29 10.13
C GLN A 51 11.07 -8.20 11.03
N GLU A 52 11.96 -7.23 10.77
CA GLU A 52 13.13 -6.99 11.61
C GLU A 52 12.77 -6.50 13.02
N VAL A 53 11.71 -5.70 13.15
CA VAL A 53 11.21 -5.25 14.46
C VAL A 53 10.60 -6.44 15.21
N VAL A 54 9.80 -7.27 14.53
CA VAL A 54 9.23 -8.49 15.12
C VAL A 54 10.33 -9.47 15.57
N ARG A 55 11.40 -9.64 14.77
CA ARG A 55 12.57 -10.46 15.11
C ARG A 55 13.18 -10.02 16.44
N ARG A 56 13.35 -8.72 16.64
CA ARG A 56 13.91 -8.16 17.89
C ARG A 56 12.96 -8.29 19.07
N ILE A 57 11.66 -8.09 18.86
CA ILE A 57 10.62 -8.24 19.92
C ILE A 57 10.57 -9.69 20.43
N LEU A 58 10.76 -10.66 19.53
CA LEU A 58 10.71 -12.09 19.84
C LEU A 58 12.07 -12.69 20.21
N ASP A 59 13.13 -11.87 20.27
CA ASP A 59 14.51 -12.29 20.54
C ASP A 59 14.99 -13.43 19.62
N HIS A 60 14.67 -13.32 18.33
CA HIS A 60 15.08 -14.29 17.33
C HIS A 60 16.50 -13.99 16.80
N ASP A 61 17.37 -15.00 16.86
CA ASP A 61 18.76 -14.90 16.39
C ASP A 61 18.89 -14.67 14.88
N SER A 62 17.91 -15.10 14.09
CA SER A 62 17.93 -14.95 12.63
C SER A 62 16.61 -14.49 12.03
N ALA A 63 16.68 -13.87 10.86
CA ALA A 63 15.50 -13.50 10.08
C ALA A 63 14.70 -14.74 9.64
N GLN A 64 15.34 -15.90 9.48
CA GLN A 64 14.71 -17.16 9.08
C GLN A 64 13.71 -17.66 10.13
N MET A 65 14.02 -17.52 11.42
CA MET A 65 13.11 -17.88 12.52
C MET A 65 11.82 -17.05 12.47
N THR A 66 11.93 -15.77 12.14
CA THR A 66 10.78 -14.85 11.99
C THR A 66 10.08 -15.01 10.62
N GLY A 67 10.78 -15.54 9.62
CA GLY A 67 10.29 -15.70 8.24
C GLY A 67 9.08 -16.62 8.12
N HIS A 68 8.89 -17.54 9.08
CA HIS A 68 7.66 -18.33 9.13
C HIS A 68 6.41 -17.45 9.27
N TYR A 69 6.47 -16.39 10.08
CA TYR A 69 5.34 -15.49 10.30
C TYR A 69 5.06 -14.61 9.08
N ALA A 70 6.11 -14.16 8.37
CA ALA A 70 5.96 -13.43 7.12
C ALA A 70 5.25 -14.27 6.05
N ARG A 71 5.52 -15.58 5.99
CA ARG A 71 4.81 -16.50 5.10
C ARG A 71 3.33 -16.68 5.49
N LEU A 72 3.02 -16.76 6.79
CA LEU A 72 1.63 -16.83 7.28
C LEU A 72 0.85 -15.51 7.04
N HIS A 73 1.53 -14.37 7.14
CA HIS A 73 0.98 -13.09 6.70
C HIS A 73 0.68 -13.12 5.21
N ASP A 74 1.61 -13.55 4.35
CA ASP A 74 1.39 -13.64 2.90
C ASP A 74 0.20 -14.54 2.53
N THR A 75 -0.02 -15.67 3.23
CA THR A 75 -1.20 -16.51 3.00
C THR A 75 -2.51 -15.85 3.46
N THR A 76 -2.46 -15.09 4.56
CA THR A 76 -3.60 -14.32 5.06
C THR A 76 -3.96 -13.18 4.10
N VAL A 77 -2.97 -12.39 3.67
CA VAL A 77 -3.16 -11.30 2.70
C VAL A 77 -3.64 -11.85 1.37
N ARG A 78 -3.08 -12.97 0.90
CA ARG A 78 -3.57 -13.62 -0.32
C ARG A 78 -5.04 -14.00 -0.20
N ARG A 79 -5.44 -14.66 0.89
CA ARG A 79 -6.83 -15.05 1.11
C ARG A 79 -7.78 -13.84 1.16
N GLN A 80 -7.37 -12.78 1.86
CA GLN A 80 -8.14 -11.54 1.91
C GLN A 80 -8.25 -10.89 0.53
N TRP A 81 -7.14 -10.85 -0.21
CA TRP A 81 -7.13 -10.35 -1.57
C TRP A 81 -8.05 -11.19 -2.46
N GLU A 82 -7.96 -12.53 -2.46
CA GLU A 82 -8.83 -13.42 -3.24
C GLU A 82 -10.31 -13.19 -2.91
N ALA A 83 -10.66 -13.09 -1.62
CA ALA A 83 -12.03 -12.88 -1.14
C ALA A 83 -12.58 -11.47 -1.40
N ALA A 84 -11.73 -10.46 -1.53
CA ALA A 84 -12.18 -9.08 -1.69
C ALA A 84 -12.94 -8.90 -3.01
N ARG A 85 -14.16 -8.37 -2.96
CA ARG A 85 -14.85 -7.97 -4.19
C ARG A 85 -14.11 -6.80 -4.83
N LYS A 86 -13.75 -6.94 -6.10
CA LYS A 86 -13.05 -5.92 -6.89
C LYS A 86 -14.00 -5.37 -7.93
N VAL A 87 -14.02 -4.05 -8.10
CA VAL A 87 -14.84 -3.36 -9.10
C VAL A 87 -13.99 -2.41 -9.94
N ASP A 88 -14.39 -2.20 -11.19
CA ASP A 88 -13.84 -1.15 -12.06
C ASP A 88 -14.67 0.15 -11.99
N ILE A 89 -14.21 1.17 -12.71
CA ILE A 89 -14.89 2.49 -12.82
C ILE A 89 -16.30 2.42 -13.44
N HIS A 90 -16.66 1.30 -14.07
CA HIS A 90 -17.93 1.08 -14.77
C HIS A 90 -18.91 0.20 -13.98
N ARG A 91 -18.70 0.04 -12.67
CA ARG A 91 -19.50 -0.82 -11.78
C ARG A 91 -19.41 -2.31 -12.11
N THR A 92 -18.39 -2.74 -12.84
CA THR A 92 -18.24 -4.15 -13.19
C THR A 92 -17.45 -4.86 -12.11
N THR A 93 -18.01 -5.94 -11.56
CA THR A 93 -17.31 -6.83 -10.64
C THR A 93 -16.31 -7.69 -11.40
N ILE A 94 -15.07 -7.75 -10.93
CA ILE A 94 -14.02 -8.60 -11.49
C ILE A 94 -13.92 -9.89 -10.70
N ILE A 95 -14.24 -11.01 -11.35
CA ILE A 95 -14.14 -12.33 -10.77
C ILE A 95 -12.74 -12.87 -11.01
N PHE A 96 -12.00 -13.07 -9.92
CA PHE A 96 -10.76 -13.84 -9.94
C PHE A 96 -11.04 -15.24 -9.41
N ASP A 97 -10.80 -16.25 -10.25
CA ASP A 97 -10.84 -17.65 -9.80
C ASP A 97 -9.53 -17.99 -9.07
N PRO A 98 -9.55 -18.22 -7.74
CA PRO A 98 -8.35 -18.54 -6.97
C PRO A 98 -7.76 -19.91 -7.33
N SER A 99 -8.53 -20.78 -7.96
CA SER A 99 -8.11 -22.11 -8.44
C SER A 99 -7.85 -22.13 -9.95
N GLY A 100 -8.05 -21.00 -10.62
CA GLY A 100 -7.89 -20.88 -12.06
C GLY A 100 -6.44 -20.91 -12.51
N PRO A 101 -6.18 -21.18 -13.81
CA PRO A 101 -4.83 -21.32 -14.36
C PRO A 101 -3.96 -20.06 -14.19
N ILE A 102 -4.58 -18.88 -14.06
CA ILE A 102 -3.89 -17.60 -13.89
C ILE A 102 -3.78 -17.11 -12.43
N ALA A 103 -4.29 -17.87 -11.44
CA ALA A 103 -4.38 -17.40 -10.05
C ALA A 103 -3.02 -17.01 -9.45
N ALA A 104 -1.99 -17.83 -9.70
CA ALA A 104 -0.62 -17.55 -9.26
C ALA A 104 -0.05 -16.28 -9.91
N ALA A 105 -0.31 -16.07 -11.20
CA ALA A 105 0.12 -14.88 -11.93
C ALA A 105 -0.59 -13.62 -11.44
N ALA A 106 -1.90 -13.70 -11.18
CA ALA A 106 -2.69 -12.60 -10.63
C ALA A 106 -2.21 -12.21 -9.22
N TRP A 107 -1.88 -13.19 -8.38
CA TRP A 107 -1.29 -12.94 -7.06
C TRP A 107 0.12 -12.33 -7.14
N ALA A 108 0.98 -12.86 -8.01
CA ALA A 108 2.32 -12.29 -8.22
C ALA A 108 2.26 -10.84 -8.71
N LYS A 109 1.35 -10.56 -9.65
CA LYS A 109 1.05 -9.22 -10.13
C LYS A 109 0.59 -8.30 -9.01
N GLN A 110 -0.32 -8.74 -8.14
CA GLN A 110 -0.77 -7.96 -7.01
C GLN A 110 0.39 -7.58 -6.07
N ARG A 111 1.26 -8.54 -5.74
CA ARG A 111 2.41 -8.29 -4.85
C ARG A 111 3.40 -7.30 -5.45
N LEU A 112 3.77 -7.51 -6.72
CA LEU A 112 4.71 -6.63 -7.41
C LEU A 112 4.10 -5.24 -7.66
N GLY A 113 2.84 -5.19 -8.09
CA GLY A 113 2.10 -3.94 -8.35
C GLY A 113 1.93 -3.09 -7.10
N ARG A 114 1.77 -3.68 -5.90
CA ARG A 114 1.80 -2.91 -4.65
C ARG A 114 3.14 -2.21 -4.39
N ALA A 115 4.25 -2.77 -4.86
CA ALA A 115 5.57 -2.17 -4.70
C ALA A 115 5.91 -1.15 -5.80
N THR A 116 5.45 -1.38 -7.04
CA THR A 116 5.87 -0.60 -8.22
C THR A 116 4.79 0.32 -8.79
N GLN A 117 3.52 0.08 -8.46
CA GLN A 117 2.34 0.75 -9.03
C GLN A 117 1.28 1.01 -7.95
N ALA A 118 1.71 1.38 -6.74
CA ALA A 118 0.83 1.68 -5.62
C ALA A 118 -0.10 2.86 -5.96
N LEU A 119 -1.40 2.67 -5.75
CA LEU A 119 -2.39 3.74 -5.86
C LEU A 119 -2.99 4.03 -4.48
N PRO A 120 -3.30 5.30 -4.16
CA PRO A 120 -3.85 5.65 -2.85
C PRO A 120 -5.29 5.17 -2.64
N ASN A 121 -5.98 4.80 -3.71
CA ASN A 121 -7.41 4.51 -3.74
C ASN A 121 -7.77 3.21 -4.50
N GLY A 122 -6.79 2.35 -4.78
CA GLY A 122 -7.06 1.12 -5.53
C GLY A 122 -5.81 0.39 -5.99
N TYR A 123 -5.95 -0.33 -7.09
CA TYR A 123 -4.93 -1.18 -7.70
C TYR A 123 -4.86 -0.95 -9.20
N CYS A 124 -3.65 -1.07 -9.74
CA CYS A 124 -3.41 -1.03 -11.18
C CYS A 124 -3.52 -2.43 -11.77
N GLY A 125 -4.42 -2.60 -12.74
CA GLY A 125 -4.54 -3.78 -13.56
C GLY A 125 -3.52 -3.84 -14.70
N LEU A 126 -2.61 -2.89 -14.85
CA LEU A 126 -1.56 -2.92 -15.87
C LEU A 126 -0.56 -4.05 -15.58
N PRO A 127 -0.07 -4.80 -16.58
CA PRO A 127 1.03 -5.74 -16.37
C PRO A 127 2.28 -5.02 -15.80
N VAL A 128 2.95 -5.65 -14.83
CA VAL A 128 4.08 -5.06 -14.11
C VAL A 128 5.31 -4.82 -14.98
N GLN A 129 5.39 -5.49 -16.13
CA GLN A 129 6.43 -5.28 -17.14
C GLN A 129 6.21 -4.00 -17.97
N GLN A 130 5.02 -3.40 -17.88
CA GLN A 130 4.67 -2.18 -18.62
C GLN A 130 4.73 -0.96 -17.72
N SER A 131 5.13 0.17 -18.30
CA SER A 131 5.14 1.47 -17.62
C SER A 131 3.85 2.22 -17.92
N CYS A 132 3.24 2.82 -16.90
CA CYS A 132 2.04 3.64 -17.09
C CYS A 132 2.45 5.01 -17.66
N PRO A 133 1.86 5.46 -18.79
CA PRO A 133 2.11 6.80 -19.32
C PRO A 133 1.33 7.90 -18.58
N HIS A 134 0.46 7.54 -17.63
CA HIS A 134 -0.47 8.46 -16.97
C HIS A 134 -0.46 8.31 -15.45
N ALA A 135 0.20 9.23 -14.74
CA ALA A 135 0.31 9.19 -13.29
C ALA A 135 -1.01 9.53 -12.54
N ASN A 136 -1.89 10.33 -13.15
CA ASN A 136 -3.07 10.92 -12.47
C ASN A 136 -4.42 10.61 -13.15
N ALA A 137 -4.48 9.58 -14.00
CA ALA A 137 -5.68 9.27 -14.80
C ALA A 137 -6.46 8.04 -14.30
N CYS A 138 -6.13 7.50 -13.12
CA CYS A 138 -6.66 6.21 -12.67
C CYS A 138 -8.20 6.19 -12.57
N LEU A 139 -8.84 7.28 -12.15
CA LEU A 139 -10.30 7.37 -12.05
C LEU A 139 -11.04 7.43 -13.41
N THR A 140 -10.31 7.45 -14.52
CA THR A 140 -10.84 7.31 -15.89
C THR A 140 -10.14 6.20 -16.67
N CYS A 141 -9.27 5.42 -16.01
CA CYS A 141 -8.47 4.38 -16.64
C CYS A 141 -9.19 3.03 -16.60
N PRO A 142 -9.27 2.28 -17.71
CA PRO A 142 -9.90 0.96 -17.74
C PRO A 142 -9.12 -0.10 -16.94
N MET A 143 -7.86 0.17 -16.61
CA MET A 143 -7.03 -0.72 -15.80
C MET A 143 -7.25 -0.53 -14.29
N PHE A 144 -7.99 0.49 -13.87
CA PHE A 144 -8.19 0.78 -12.46
C PHE A 144 -9.18 -0.18 -11.82
N LEU A 145 -8.75 -0.80 -10.71
CA LEU A 145 -9.54 -1.69 -9.89
C LEU A 145 -9.53 -1.20 -8.44
N THR A 146 -10.64 -1.38 -7.73
CA THR A 146 -10.70 -1.05 -6.29
C THR A 146 -11.55 -2.05 -5.53
N THR A 147 -11.43 -2.04 -4.21
CA THR A 147 -12.24 -2.84 -3.28
C THR A 147 -12.92 -1.93 -2.25
N ALA A 148 -13.74 -2.51 -1.38
CA ALA A 148 -14.39 -1.79 -0.29
C ALA A 148 -13.42 -1.19 0.73
N GLU A 149 -12.17 -1.65 0.80
CA GLU A 149 -11.15 -1.10 1.71
C GLU A 149 -10.83 0.38 1.43
N PHE A 150 -11.06 0.82 0.18
CA PHE A 150 -10.80 2.19 -0.27
C PHE A 150 -12.04 3.09 -0.26
N LEU A 151 -13.19 2.62 0.25
CA LEU A 151 -14.42 3.43 0.33
C LEU A 151 -14.20 4.80 1.01
N PRO A 152 -13.48 4.91 2.14
CA PRO A 152 -13.20 6.22 2.75
C PRO A 152 -12.49 7.18 1.80
N GLN A 153 -11.50 6.69 1.05
CA GLN A 153 -10.73 7.46 0.08
C GLN A 153 -11.61 7.90 -1.09
N HIS A 154 -12.49 7.02 -1.59
CA HIS A 154 -13.44 7.36 -2.65
C HIS A 154 -14.42 8.44 -2.22
N HIS A 155 -14.95 8.36 -1.00
CA HIS A 155 -15.81 9.41 -0.45
C HIS A 155 -15.09 10.75 -0.30
N GLN A 156 -13.85 10.75 0.18
CA GLN A 156 -13.03 11.95 0.29
C GLN A 156 -12.76 12.57 -1.10
N GLN A 157 -12.33 11.77 -2.07
CA GLN A 157 -12.08 12.23 -3.45
C GLN A 157 -13.35 12.76 -4.13
N ARG A 158 -14.51 12.18 -3.81
CA ARG A 158 -15.81 12.67 -4.29
C ARG A 158 -16.11 14.07 -3.76
N GLN A 159 -15.91 14.29 -2.46
CA GLN A 159 -16.10 15.62 -1.84
C GLN A 159 -15.15 16.66 -2.44
N GLN A 160 -13.88 16.30 -2.62
CA GLN A 160 -12.89 17.15 -3.28
C GLN A 160 -13.28 17.47 -4.73
N SER A 161 -13.75 16.48 -5.49
CA SER A 161 -14.18 16.69 -6.88
C SER A 161 -15.35 17.67 -6.98
N LEU A 162 -16.32 17.60 -6.05
CA LEU A 162 -17.42 18.57 -5.97
C LEU A 162 -16.91 19.99 -5.74
N GLN A 163 -15.97 20.18 -4.81
CA GLN A 163 -15.36 21.49 -4.55
C GLN A 163 -14.63 22.04 -5.78
N LEU A 164 -13.91 21.18 -6.50
CA LEU A 164 -13.21 21.56 -7.74
C LEU A 164 -14.18 21.97 -8.85
N ILE A 165 -15.28 21.24 -9.01
CA ILE A 165 -16.35 21.58 -9.97
C ILE A 165 -16.93 22.94 -9.66
N THR A 166 -17.37 23.17 -8.42
CA THR A 166 -17.96 24.45 -7.99
C THR A 166 -16.99 25.62 -8.24
N ALA A 167 -15.73 25.45 -7.87
CA ALA A 167 -14.71 26.48 -8.08
C ALA A 167 -14.42 26.74 -9.56
N ALA A 168 -14.38 25.69 -10.39
CA ALA A 168 -14.16 25.81 -11.83
C ALA A 168 -15.34 26.53 -12.52
N GLN A 169 -16.57 26.19 -12.16
CA GLN A 169 -17.79 26.82 -12.68
C GLN A 169 -17.85 28.31 -12.32
N ALA A 170 -17.57 28.66 -11.05
CA ALA A 170 -17.53 30.06 -10.61
C ALA A 170 -16.48 30.90 -11.36
N ARG A 171 -15.41 30.27 -11.84
CA ARG A 171 -14.35 30.91 -12.65
C ARG A 171 -14.56 30.82 -14.17
N GLY A 172 -15.68 30.25 -14.63
CA GLY A 172 -15.94 30.04 -16.07
C GLY A 172 -15.01 29.02 -16.74
N GLN A 173 -14.34 28.15 -15.97
CA GLN A 173 -13.38 27.16 -16.45
C GLN A 173 -14.09 25.88 -16.91
N GLN A 174 -14.85 25.97 -18.00
CA GLN A 174 -15.76 24.90 -18.47
C GLN A 174 -15.07 23.53 -18.64
N ARG A 175 -13.93 23.48 -19.33
CA ARG A 175 -13.19 22.22 -19.56
C ARG A 175 -12.73 21.56 -18.25
N LEU A 176 -12.31 22.35 -17.27
CA LEU A 176 -11.91 21.83 -15.97
C LEU A 176 -13.11 21.27 -15.20
N ALA A 177 -14.26 21.96 -15.25
CA ALA A 177 -15.49 21.47 -14.65
C ALA A 177 -15.92 20.14 -15.29
N GLU A 178 -15.92 20.05 -16.62
CA GLU A 178 -16.29 18.84 -17.36
C GLU A 178 -15.41 17.64 -17.00
N MET A 179 -14.08 17.82 -16.97
CA MET A 179 -13.15 16.76 -16.56
C MET A 179 -13.42 16.26 -15.14
N ASN A 180 -13.72 17.17 -14.20
CA ASN A 180 -14.05 16.77 -12.83
C ASN A 180 -15.44 16.14 -12.70
N HIS A 181 -16.40 16.52 -13.54
CA HIS A 181 -17.70 15.84 -13.62
C HIS A 181 -17.55 14.37 -14.03
N GLN A 182 -16.67 14.06 -14.99
CA GLN A 182 -16.38 12.69 -15.38
C GLN A 182 -15.77 11.88 -14.21
N ILE A 183 -14.83 12.48 -13.48
CA ILE A 183 -14.24 11.86 -12.28
C ILE A 183 -15.31 11.61 -11.21
N LEU A 184 -16.15 12.61 -10.94
CA LEU A 184 -17.24 12.52 -9.96
C LEU A 184 -18.20 11.38 -10.32
N HIS A 185 -18.60 11.27 -11.59
CA HIS A 185 -19.47 10.20 -12.08
C HIS A 185 -18.85 8.81 -11.84
N ASN A 186 -17.56 8.64 -12.14
CA ASN A 186 -16.87 7.37 -11.92
C ASN A 186 -16.72 7.02 -10.43
N LEU A 187 -16.50 8.03 -9.57
CA LEU A 187 -16.50 7.85 -8.12
C LEU A 187 -17.87 7.42 -7.61
N ASP A 188 -18.96 8.05 -8.07
CA ASP A 188 -20.33 7.65 -7.74
C ASP A 188 -20.62 6.21 -8.18
N ASN A 189 -20.13 5.82 -9.37
CA ASN A 189 -20.22 4.46 -9.86
C ASN A 189 -19.52 3.46 -8.93
N ILE A 190 -18.26 3.73 -8.59
CA ILE A 190 -17.46 2.89 -7.69
C ILE A 190 -18.14 2.76 -6.33
N ILE A 191 -18.52 3.88 -5.71
CA ILE A 191 -19.13 3.91 -4.37
C ILE A 191 -20.43 3.12 -4.37
N THR A 192 -21.29 3.34 -5.38
CA THR A 192 -22.55 2.59 -5.53
C THR A 192 -22.27 1.10 -5.66
N ALA A 193 -21.36 0.72 -6.56
CA ALA A 193 -21.02 -0.67 -6.79
C ALA A 193 -20.45 -1.36 -5.56
N LEU A 194 -19.64 -0.66 -4.74
CA LEU A 194 -19.03 -1.19 -3.53
C LEU A 194 -19.99 -1.30 -2.35
N ASN A 195 -21.00 -0.42 -2.26
CA ASN A 195 -22.03 -0.45 -1.21
C ASN A 195 -23.16 -1.44 -1.50
N ASP A 196 -23.42 -1.76 -2.76
CA ASP A 196 -24.43 -2.76 -3.13
C ASP A 196 -23.95 -4.16 -2.74
N PRO A 197 -24.63 -4.88 -1.84
CA PRO A 197 -24.25 -6.24 -1.46
C PRO A 197 -24.42 -7.25 -2.61
N GLN A 198 -25.24 -6.93 -3.63
CA GLN A 198 -25.40 -7.77 -4.80
C GLN A 198 -24.43 -7.32 -5.91
N PRO A 199 -23.63 -8.23 -6.48
CA PRO A 199 -22.80 -7.88 -7.62
C PRO A 199 -23.69 -7.60 -8.84
N GLY A 200 -23.52 -6.43 -9.45
CA GLY A 200 -24.12 -6.09 -10.74
C GLY A 200 -23.49 -6.88 -11.90
N LYS A 201 -23.14 -6.21 -12.99
CA LYS A 201 -22.42 -6.87 -14.10
C LYS A 201 -21.10 -7.46 -13.59
N ALA A 202 -20.80 -8.70 -13.97
CA ALA A 202 -19.57 -9.39 -13.61
C ALA A 202 -18.79 -9.83 -14.85
N LYS A 203 -17.45 -9.77 -14.77
CA LYS A 203 -16.54 -10.30 -15.80
C LYS A 203 -15.41 -11.06 -15.15
N HIS A 204 -14.97 -12.16 -15.76
CA HIS A 204 -13.79 -12.88 -15.32
C HIS A 204 -12.53 -12.07 -15.61
N ALA A 205 -11.56 -12.12 -14.70
CA ALA A 205 -10.22 -11.65 -14.97
C ALA A 205 -9.60 -12.53 -16.07
N GLY A 206 -9.24 -11.90 -17.19
CA GLY A 206 -8.44 -12.52 -18.25
C GLY A 206 -6.94 -12.46 -17.95
#